data_AF-A0A3D0H6Y1-F1
#
_entry.id   AF-A0A3D0H6Y1-F1
#
_cell.length_a   1.000
_cell.length_b   1.000
_cell.length_c   1.000
_cell.angle_alpha   90.00
_cell.angle_beta   90.00
_cell.angle_gamma   90.00
#
_symmetry.space_group_name_H-M   'P 1'
#
loop_
_entity.id
_entity.type
_entity.pdbx_description
1 polymer ?
#
loop_
_entity_poly.entity_id
_entity_poly.type
_entity_poly.pdbx_seq_one_letter_code
_entity_poly.pdbx_strand_id
1 'polypeptide(L)'
;MEFAELEDFHPDGLYQKIELFQALRDTRKALKDPKVLAALAKQIQDNAPPRPTTSREAEKPADKTAEPTSGGLLDQVIGVTEATRPDGESSLPSSEWDRFLRDLVRPHFQPDTVPQQRELMEMTDAAASELMRRILHHPDFQALEAAWRGLKLLVYRLETDEQLQVFVLDASKEEVAKDLLATDDLHTTALYRLLVEQTVGTPGAEPWAVVGADYTFEPNREDLETLGHMGRIMQQAGAPFIAGAHDHLIGCESLAASADPRTWRWVPEPECAQLWQMLRSLPEASYLGLALPRLLLRLPYGSDTEPPEHFEFEEMPEGVTHDHYLWGNPTFACVCLLGQGFSERGWDFRMGDRLDVEDLPLHTYRVDGESRITPCGEVILTVD
;
A
#
# COMPACT_ATOMS: atom_id res chain seq x y z
N MET A 1 0.02 9.12 10.43
CA MET A 1 -0.33 7.83 11.03
C MET A 1 0.96 7.27 11.58
N GLU A 2 0.96 6.82 12.83
CA GLU A 2 2.10 6.13 13.44
C GLU A 2 1.74 4.65 13.51
N PHE A 3 2.68 3.78 13.16
CA PHE A 3 2.53 2.33 13.19
C PHE A 3 3.58 1.77 14.16
N ALA A 4 3.11 1.11 15.21
CA ALA A 4 3.94 0.53 16.27
C ALA A 4 3.76 -0.99 16.38
N GLU A 5 2.61 -1.51 15.93
CA GLU A 5 2.29 -2.94 15.96
C GLU A 5 1.51 -3.38 14.70
N LEU A 6 1.45 -4.69 14.46
CA LEU A 6 0.75 -5.24 13.30
C LEU A 6 -0.76 -4.96 13.30
N GLU A 7 -1.37 -4.82 14.48
CA GLU A 7 -2.79 -4.49 14.62
C GLU A 7 -3.10 -3.07 14.13
N ASP A 8 -2.10 -2.19 14.00
CA ASP A 8 -2.29 -0.85 13.44
C ASP A 8 -2.67 -0.87 11.95
N PHE A 9 -2.40 -1.99 11.26
CA PHE A 9 -2.78 -2.18 9.86
C PHE A 9 -4.19 -2.80 9.71
N HIS A 10 -4.79 -3.28 10.80
CA HIS A 10 -6.10 -3.93 10.74
C HIS A 10 -7.21 -2.88 10.50
N PRO A 11 -8.22 -3.16 9.65
CA PRO A 11 -9.30 -2.21 9.34
C PRO A 11 -10.03 -1.70 10.59
N ASP A 12 -10.23 -2.55 11.60
CA ASP A 12 -10.85 -2.10 12.86
C ASP A 12 -10.00 -1.07 13.59
N GLY A 13 -8.69 -1.27 13.67
CA GLY A 13 -7.75 -0.32 14.27
C GLY A 13 -7.75 1.01 13.53
N LEU A 14 -7.67 0.97 12.20
CA LEU A 14 -7.72 2.15 11.33
C LEU A 14 -9.05 2.90 11.48
N TYR A 15 -10.18 2.18 11.47
CA TYR A 15 -11.53 2.73 11.63
C TYR A 15 -11.70 3.42 12.99
N GLN A 16 -11.01 2.93 14.02
CA GLN A 16 -11.05 3.51 15.34
C GLN A 16 -10.14 4.72 15.52
N LYS A 17 -8.92 4.69 14.98
CA LYS A 17 -7.85 5.66 15.27
C LYS A 17 -7.85 6.87 14.34
N ILE A 18 -8.29 6.72 13.08
CA ILE A 18 -8.20 7.81 12.09
C ILE A 18 -9.37 8.78 12.23
N GLU A 19 -9.06 10.07 12.30
CA GLU A 19 -10.04 11.17 12.46
C GLU A 19 -11.10 11.19 11.36
N LEU A 20 -10.74 10.84 10.12
CA LEU A 20 -11.68 10.74 9.00
C LEU A 20 -12.83 9.74 9.29
N PHE A 21 -12.53 8.61 9.93
CA PHE A 21 -13.56 7.64 10.33
C PHE A 21 -14.31 8.09 11.58
N GLN A 22 -13.73 8.92 12.44
CA GLN A 22 -14.45 9.51 13.57
C GLN A 22 -15.63 10.37 13.09
N ALA A 23 -15.43 11.23 12.10
CA ALA A 23 -16.50 12.04 11.53
C ALA A 23 -17.66 11.18 10.95
N LEU A 24 -17.33 10.08 10.27
CA LEU A 24 -18.32 9.13 9.74
C LEU A 24 -19.07 8.39 10.87
N ARG A 25 -18.36 7.96 11.92
CA ARG A 25 -18.97 7.34 13.11
C ARG A 25 -19.91 8.28 13.83
N ASP A 26 -19.53 9.54 13.98
CA ASP A 26 -20.36 10.55 14.65
C ASP A 26 -21.60 10.90 13.83
N THR A 27 -21.45 10.99 12.50
CA THR A 27 -22.58 11.14 11.57
C THR A 27 -23.53 9.94 11.67
N ARG A 28 -23.00 8.71 11.69
CA ARG A 28 -23.79 7.49 11.86
C ARG A 28 -24.53 7.46 13.20
N LYS A 29 -23.89 7.87 14.30
CA LYS A 29 -24.53 7.99 15.62
C LYS A 29 -25.64 9.04 15.61
N ALA A 30 -25.38 10.22 15.03
CA ALA A 30 -26.36 11.29 14.88
C ALA A 30 -27.59 10.84 14.06
N LEU A 31 -27.39 10.05 13.01
CA LEU A 31 -28.47 9.47 12.21
C LEU A 31 -29.28 8.41 12.96
N LYS A 32 -28.75 7.79 14.02
CA LYS A 32 -29.52 6.89 14.89
C LYS A 32 -30.43 7.66 15.87
N ASP A 33 -30.14 8.93 16.16
CA ASP A 33 -30.93 9.77 17.06
C ASP A 33 -32.12 10.45 16.33
N PRO A 34 -33.39 10.11 16.64
CA PRO A 34 -34.56 10.63 15.94
C PRO A 34 -34.70 12.16 15.99
N LYS A 35 -34.13 12.80 17.02
CA LYS A 35 -34.16 14.25 17.22
C LYS A 35 -33.18 15.00 16.32
N VAL A 36 -32.03 14.39 16.01
CA VAL A 36 -30.99 15.00 15.17
C VAL A 36 -31.36 14.87 13.70
N LEU A 37 -31.99 13.76 13.32
CA LEU A 37 -32.54 13.57 11.97
C LEU A 37 -33.59 14.64 11.62
N ALA A 38 -34.46 14.98 12.57
CA ALA A 38 -35.42 16.08 12.41
C ALA A 38 -34.73 17.46 12.28
N ALA A 39 -33.58 17.67 12.93
CA ALA A 39 -32.81 18.90 12.83
C ALA A 39 -32.05 19.00 11.50
N LEU A 40 -31.43 17.91 11.04
CA LEU A 40 -30.70 17.83 9.77
C LEU A 40 -31.64 17.97 8.56
N ALA A 41 -32.79 17.28 8.62
CA ALA A 41 -33.84 17.42 7.61
C ALA A 41 -34.37 18.87 7.55
N LYS A 42 -34.53 19.53 8.71
CA LYS A 42 -34.96 20.93 8.80
C LYS A 42 -33.90 21.89 8.25
N GLN A 43 -32.62 21.65 8.51
CA GLN A 43 -31.50 22.45 7.98
C GLN A 43 -31.36 22.34 6.45
N ILE A 44 -31.66 21.16 5.88
CA ILE A 44 -31.69 20.94 4.43
C ILE A 44 -32.94 21.60 3.81
N GLN A 45 -34.07 21.58 4.52
CA GLN A 45 -35.32 22.16 4.08
C GLN A 45 -35.32 23.70 4.15
N ASP A 46 -34.64 24.29 5.15
CA ASP A 46 -34.46 25.73 5.30
C ASP A 46 -33.46 26.32 4.27
N ASN A 47 -32.59 25.49 3.68
CA ASN A 47 -31.63 25.87 2.62
C ASN A 47 -32.04 25.42 1.21
N ALA A 48 -33.26 24.91 1.01
CA ALA A 48 -33.78 24.62 -0.31
C ALA A 48 -34.17 25.94 -1.02
N PRO A 49 -33.75 26.19 -2.27
CA PRO A 49 -34.26 27.35 -3.02
C PRO A 49 -35.78 27.23 -3.19
N PRO A 50 -36.53 28.35 -3.19
CA PRO A 50 -37.99 28.30 -3.29
C PRO A 50 -38.41 27.61 -4.60
N ARG A 51 -39.21 26.55 -4.49
CA ARG A 51 -39.82 25.88 -5.65
C ARG A 51 -40.67 26.89 -6.42
N PRO A 52 -40.59 26.93 -7.76
CA PRO A 52 -41.49 27.75 -8.56
C PRO A 52 -42.89 27.15 -8.51
N THR A 53 -43.85 27.89 -7.96
CA THR A 53 -45.27 27.57 -8.09
C THR A 53 -45.70 27.81 -9.53
N THR A 54 -46.01 26.73 -10.24
CA THR A 54 -46.68 26.75 -11.53
C THR A 54 -48.16 27.05 -11.35
N SER A 55 -48.53 28.33 -11.45
CA SER A 55 -49.91 28.74 -11.74
C SER A 55 -49.98 29.17 -13.20
N ARG A 56 -50.72 28.41 -13.98
CA ARG A 56 -51.01 28.68 -15.39
C ARG A 56 -52.24 29.57 -15.47
N GLU A 57 -52.06 30.83 -15.84
CA GLU A 57 -53.12 31.72 -16.32
C GLU A 57 -52.59 32.62 -17.45
N ALA A 58 -53.47 32.92 -18.40
CA ALA A 58 -53.17 33.23 -19.78
C ALA A 58 -53.05 34.75 -20.10
N GLU A 59 -52.42 34.98 -21.27
CA GLU A 59 -52.52 36.14 -22.18
C GLU A 59 -51.69 37.43 -21.97
N LYS A 60 -51.11 37.86 -23.10
CA LYS A 60 -50.23 39.00 -23.46
C LYS A 60 -51.05 40.29 -23.75
N PRO A 61 -50.47 41.45 -24.18
CA PRO A 61 -49.09 42.00 -24.08
C PRO A 61 -49.04 43.52 -23.70
N ALA A 62 -47.84 44.08 -23.43
CA ALA A 62 -47.29 45.31 -24.06
C ALA A 62 -46.08 45.95 -23.29
N ASP A 63 -44.93 45.95 -23.97
CA ASP A 63 -44.00 47.04 -24.29
C ASP A 63 -43.25 47.93 -23.23
N LYS A 64 -41.96 48.18 -23.59
CA LYS A 64 -41.06 49.33 -23.32
C LYS A 64 -39.98 49.34 -22.20
N THR A 65 -38.73 49.17 -22.69
CA THR A 65 -37.46 49.93 -22.45
C THR A 65 -36.77 49.93 -21.07
N ALA A 66 -35.52 49.43 -21.01
CA ALA A 66 -34.26 50.20 -21.02
C ALA A 66 -33.07 49.40 -20.42
N GLU A 67 -31.98 49.28 -21.18
CA GLU A 67 -30.59 49.02 -20.74
C GLU A 67 -29.94 50.34 -20.22
N PRO A 68 -28.69 50.43 -19.65
CA PRO A 68 -27.60 49.46 -19.80
C PRO A 68 -26.57 49.28 -18.64
N THR A 69 -25.74 48.24 -18.83
CA THR A 69 -24.28 48.06 -18.56
C THR A 69 -23.58 48.37 -17.21
N SER A 70 -22.94 47.31 -16.73
CA SER A 70 -21.48 47.11 -16.49
C SER A 70 -20.78 47.67 -15.25
N GLY A 71 -20.09 46.74 -14.55
CA GLY A 71 -18.66 46.87 -14.24
C GLY A 71 -18.30 46.97 -12.76
N GLY A 72 -17.39 46.11 -12.30
CA GLY A 72 -16.53 46.42 -11.15
C GLY A 72 -16.44 45.36 -10.06
N LEU A 73 -16.03 44.13 -10.39
CA LEU A 73 -15.24 43.31 -9.48
C LEU A 73 -13.84 43.95 -9.36
N LEU A 74 -13.27 43.95 -8.15
CA LEU A 74 -11.91 44.40 -7.78
C LEU A 74 -11.75 45.84 -7.26
N ASP A 75 -12.53 46.28 -6.25
CA ASP A 75 -12.03 47.38 -5.39
C ASP A 75 -12.67 47.47 -4.00
N GLN A 76 -12.43 46.48 -3.12
CA GLN A 76 -12.42 46.73 -1.66
C GLN A 76 -11.83 45.54 -0.88
N VAL A 77 -10.55 45.30 -1.14
CA VAL A 77 -9.63 44.77 -0.14
C VAL A 77 -8.73 45.95 0.24
N ILE A 78 -8.78 46.38 1.51
CA ILE A 78 -7.70 46.96 2.35
C ILE A 78 -8.31 47.83 3.47
N GLY A 79 -7.93 47.51 4.72
CA GLY A 79 -8.15 48.33 5.94
C GLY A 79 -8.64 47.52 7.15
N VAL A 80 -7.88 46.56 7.70
CA VAL A 80 -6.86 46.72 8.78
C VAL A 80 -7.47 46.81 10.21
N THR A 81 -7.33 45.69 10.96
CA THR A 81 -7.04 45.48 12.42
C THR A 81 -7.90 46.18 13.50
N GLU A 82 -8.32 45.57 14.63
CA GLU A 82 -7.56 44.88 15.71
C GLU A 82 -8.50 43.89 16.47
N ALA A 83 -8.10 42.62 16.67
CA ALA A 83 -7.51 42.03 17.88
C ALA A 83 -8.50 41.62 19.00
N THR A 84 -8.66 40.31 19.20
CA THR A 84 -8.56 39.60 20.50
C THR A 84 -8.48 38.08 20.21
N ARG A 85 -7.39 37.43 20.62
CA ARG A 85 -7.29 35.94 20.73
C ARG A 85 -7.82 35.51 22.11
N PRO A 86 -8.33 34.27 22.26
CA PRO A 86 -7.44 33.19 22.70
C PRO A 86 -7.61 31.87 21.92
N ASP A 87 -6.51 31.10 21.97
CA ASP A 87 -6.39 29.63 21.98
C ASP A 87 -6.91 28.79 20.79
N GLY A 88 -5.98 28.49 19.88
CA GLY A 88 -5.49 27.14 19.61
C GLY A 88 -6.49 25.99 19.43
N GLU A 89 -7.17 25.94 18.29
CA GLU A 89 -7.61 24.69 17.67
C GLU A 89 -7.41 24.81 16.16
N SER A 90 -6.59 23.92 15.58
CA SER A 90 -6.43 23.80 14.14
C SER A 90 -7.64 23.06 13.57
N SER A 91 -8.77 23.76 13.42
CA SER A 91 -9.91 23.27 12.64
C SER A 91 -9.74 23.69 11.18
N LEU A 92 -9.59 22.72 10.27
CA LEU A 92 -9.94 22.94 8.86
C LEU A 92 -11.40 23.46 8.80
N PRO A 93 -11.73 24.40 7.91
CA PRO A 93 -13.04 25.03 7.90
C PRO A 93 -14.10 24.00 7.51
N SER A 94 -15.03 23.74 8.44
CA SER A 94 -16.22 22.88 8.30
C SER A 94 -16.98 23.07 6.98
N SER A 95 -16.90 24.25 6.36
CA SER A 95 -17.57 24.59 5.11
C SER A 95 -17.06 23.83 3.87
N GLU A 96 -15.78 23.46 3.83
CA GLU A 96 -15.21 22.72 2.69
C GLU A 96 -15.58 21.24 2.75
N TRP A 97 -15.63 20.68 3.95
CA TRP A 97 -16.08 19.32 4.24
C TRP A 97 -17.58 19.15 4.02
N ASP A 98 -18.38 20.11 4.47
CA ASP A 98 -19.82 20.12 4.18
C ASP A 98 -20.08 20.20 2.67
N ARG A 99 -19.22 20.89 1.91
CA ARG A 99 -19.30 20.95 0.45
C ARG A 99 -18.93 19.61 -0.19
N PHE A 100 -17.85 18.97 0.27
CA PHE A 100 -17.43 17.66 -0.22
C PHE A 100 -18.48 16.57 0.07
N LEU A 101 -19.00 16.52 1.30
CA LEU A 101 -20.09 15.62 1.69
C LEU A 101 -21.35 15.88 0.86
N ARG A 102 -21.72 17.15 0.68
CA ARG A 102 -22.86 17.50 -0.18
C ARG A 102 -22.65 17.07 -1.62
N ASP A 103 -21.48 17.31 -2.21
CA ASP A 103 -21.21 16.98 -3.62
C ASP A 103 -21.14 15.46 -3.86
N LEU A 104 -20.67 14.67 -2.88
CA LEU A 104 -20.66 13.22 -2.94
C LEU A 104 -22.08 12.61 -2.82
N VAL A 105 -22.93 13.23 -1.99
CA VAL A 105 -24.29 12.74 -1.69
C VAL A 105 -25.35 13.24 -2.71
N ARG A 106 -25.06 14.34 -3.42
CA ARG A 106 -26.00 15.07 -4.30
C ARG A 106 -26.67 14.25 -5.41
N PRO A 107 -25.99 13.31 -6.12
CA PRO A 107 -26.60 12.62 -7.26
C PRO A 107 -27.70 11.62 -6.86
N HIS A 108 -27.83 11.29 -5.58
CA HIS A 108 -28.61 10.12 -5.12
C HIS A 108 -29.81 10.44 -4.24
N PHE A 109 -30.18 11.72 -4.05
CA PHE A 109 -31.21 12.13 -3.09
C PHE A 109 -32.65 12.06 -3.66
N GLN A 110 -33.54 11.27 -3.04
CA GLN A 110 -35.02 11.37 -3.20
C GLN A 110 -35.73 11.38 -1.83
N PRO A 111 -36.92 12.01 -1.68
CA PRO A 111 -37.48 12.25 -0.36
C PRO A 111 -38.61 11.31 0.10
N ASP A 112 -38.36 10.48 1.13
CA ASP A 112 -39.36 9.93 2.08
C ASP A 112 -38.72 9.47 3.43
N THR A 113 -39.34 9.84 4.57
CA THR A 113 -38.67 10.08 5.88
C THR A 113 -38.21 8.91 6.75
N VAL A 114 -38.64 7.67 6.49
CA VAL A 114 -38.07 6.45 7.14
C VAL A 114 -37.16 5.67 6.18
N PRO A 115 -37.49 5.55 4.88
CA PRO A 115 -36.53 5.10 3.86
C PRO A 115 -35.22 5.92 3.88
N GLN A 116 -35.32 7.24 4.05
CA GLN A 116 -34.17 8.15 4.07
C GLN A 116 -33.16 7.90 5.19
N GLN A 117 -33.60 7.53 6.40
CA GLN A 117 -32.65 7.29 7.50
C GLN A 117 -31.78 6.08 7.19
N ARG A 118 -32.43 4.99 6.76
CA ARG A 118 -31.74 3.76 6.37
C ARG A 118 -30.82 4.02 5.17
N GLU A 119 -31.31 4.72 4.16
CA GLU A 119 -30.53 5.10 2.98
C GLU A 119 -29.30 5.95 3.35
N LEU A 120 -29.45 6.96 4.21
CA LEU A 120 -28.33 7.80 4.67
C LEU A 120 -27.31 6.99 5.50
N MET A 121 -27.76 6.02 6.30
CA MET A 121 -26.87 5.11 7.02
C MET A 121 -26.12 4.20 6.06
N GLU A 122 -26.81 3.60 5.09
CA GLU A 122 -26.20 2.77 4.03
C GLU A 122 -25.18 3.59 3.21
N MET A 123 -25.47 4.85 2.91
CA MET A 123 -24.54 5.78 2.25
C MET A 123 -23.31 6.08 3.11
N THR A 124 -23.49 6.28 4.42
CA THR A 124 -22.38 6.54 5.35
C THR A 124 -21.46 5.31 5.47
N ASP A 125 -22.06 4.13 5.51
CA ASP A 125 -21.33 2.85 5.59
C ASP A 125 -20.59 2.57 4.27
N ALA A 126 -21.22 2.81 3.13
CA ALA A 126 -20.57 2.73 1.82
C ALA A 126 -19.38 3.70 1.70
N ALA A 127 -19.52 4.93 2.19
CA ALA A 127 -18.45 5.91 2.20
C ALA A 127 -17.28 5.50 3.12
N ALA A 128 -17.56 4.90 4.28
CA ALA A 128 -16.53 4.35 5.16
C ALA A 128 -15.77 3.20 4.49
N SER A 129 -16.48 2.26 3.87
CA SER A 129 -15.85 1.14 3.16
C SER A 129 -15.02 1.59 1.95
N GLU A 130 -15.49 2.59 1.20
CA GLU A 130 -14.71 3.20 0.11
C GLU A 130 -13.43 3.86 0.62
N LEU A 131 -13.52 4.64 1.71
CA LEU A 131 -12.35 5.26 2.30
C LEU A 131 -11.35 4.23 2.83
N MET A 132 -11.83 3.16 3.47
CA MET A 132 -10.97 2.09 3.97
C MET A 132 -10.23 1.39 2.83
N ARG A 133 -10.92 1.03 1.75
CA ARG A 133 -10.28 0.43 0.56
C ARG A 133 -9.16 1.33 0.02
N ARG A 134 -9.39 2.64 -0.09
CA ARG A 134 -8.37 3.59 -0.55
C ARG A 134 -7.13 3.63 0.35
N ILE A 135 -7.31 3.48 1.66
CA ILE A 135 -6.19 3.44 2.60
C ILE A 135 -5.43 2.12 2.45
N LEU A 136 -6.14 0.99 2.49
CA LEU A 136 -5.55 -0.35 2.39
C LEU A 136 -4.84 -0.61 1.05
N HIS A 137 -5.33 0.00 -0.04
CA HIS A 137 -4.77 -0.15 -1.39
C HIS A 137 -3.82 0.98 -1.78
N HIS A 138 -3.49 1.89 -0.84
CA HIS A 138 -2.49 2.92 -1.12
C HIS A 138 -1.10 2.27 -1.21
N PRO A 139 -0.29 2.54 -2.26
CA PRO A 139 1.01 1.89 -2.45
C PRO A 139 1.95 1.99 -1.23
N ASP A 140 2.06 3.19 -0.64
CA ASP A 140 2.91 3.40 0.56
C ASP A 140 2.41 2.61 1.77
N PHE A 141 1.10 2.47 1.91
CA PHE A 141 0.50 1.70 3.02
C PHE A 141 0.73 0.21 2.81
N GLN A 142 0.52 -0.29 1.60
CA GLN A 142 0.78 -1.69 1.25
C GLN A 142 2.26 -2.04 1.38
N ALA A 143 3.18 -1.17 0.94
CA ALA A 143 4.61 -1.39 1.07
C ALA A 143 5.02 -1.55 2.55
N LEU A 144 4.51 -0.66 3.41
CA LEU A 144 4.77 -0.72 4.84
C LEU A 144 4.12 -1.97 5.49
N GLU A 145 2.85 -2.25 5.20
CA GLU A 145 2.16 -3.44 5.72
C GLU A 145 2.85 -4.74 5.27
N ALA A 146 3.28 -4.80 4.01
CA ALA A 146 3.97 -5.96 3.43
C ALA A 146 5.32 -6.21 4.09
N ALA A 147 6.11 -5.16 4.36
CA ALA A 147 7.38 -5.27 5.07
C ALA A 147 7.19 -5.84 6.47
N TRP A 148 6.24 -5.30 7.23
CA TRP A 148 5.93 -5.75 8.59
C TRP A 148 5.41 -7.19 8.63
N ARG A 149 4.49 -7.55 7.72
CA ARG A 149 3.95 -8.91 7.65
C ARG A 149 4.95 -9.92 7.10
N GLY A 150 5.81 -9.52 6.16
CA GLY A 150 6.93 -10.33 5.68
C GLY A 150 7.92 -10.64 6.79
N LEU A 151 8.28 -9.63 7.59
CA LEU A 151 9.11 -9.82 8.78
C LEU A 151 8.42 -10.71 9.82
N LYS A 152 7.12 -10.52 10.06
CA LYS A 152 6.33 -11.42 10.93
C LYS A 152 6.42 -12.86 10.45
N LEU A 153 6.22 -13.10 9.15
CA LEU A 153 6.30 -14.42 8.53
C LEU A 153 7.67 -15.07 8.78
N LEU A 154 8.75 -14.30 8.61
CA LEU A 154 10.11 -14.78 8.87
C LEU A 154 10.31 -15.14 10.34
N VAL A 155 10.01 -14.22 11.26
CA VAL A 155 10.27 -14.39 12.70
C VAL A 155 9.41 -15.51 13.30
N TYR A 156 8.16 -15.67 12.87
CA TYR A 156 7.27 -16.72 13.38
C TYR A 156 7.63 -18.12 12.87
N ARG A 157 8.34 -18.21 11.74
CA ARG A 157 8.69 -19.49 11.12
C ARG A 157 10.12 -19.95 11.38
N LEU A 158 10.95 -19.08 11.95
CA LEU A 158 12.31 -19.41 12.36
C LEU A 158 12.37 -19.64 13.86
N GLU A 159 12.90 -20.80 14.25
CA GLU A 159 13.24 -21.09 15.64
C GLU A 159 14.61 -20.48 15.94
N THR A 160 14.62 -19.24 16.45
CA THR A 160 15.85 -18.53 16.79
C THR A 160 16.41 -18.98 18.14
N ASP A 161 17.74 -19.06 18.21
CA ASP A 161 18.48 -19.48 19.40
C ASP A 161 19.89 -18.84 19.41
N GLU A 162 20.82 -19.41 20.18
CA GLU A 162 22.22 -18.93 20.21
C GLU A 162 22.96 -19.12 18.87
N GLN A 163 22.50 -20.03 18.01
CA GLN A 163 23.12 -20.35 16.71
C GLN A 163 22.42 -19.69 15.52
N LEU A 164 21.11 -19.42 15.63
CA LEU A 164 20.34 -18.74 14.59
C LEU A 164 19.78 -17.41 15.12
N GLN A 165 20.38 -16.31 14.66
CA GLN A 165 19.99 -14.95 15.03
C GLN A 165 19.48 -14.18 13.82
N VAL A 166 18.43 -13.37 14.03
CA VAL A 166 17.86 -12.49 13.02
C VAL A 166 18.10 -11.04 13.44
N PHE A 167 18.76 -10.28 12.58
CA PHE A 167 19.00 -8.84 12.77
C PHE A 167 18.20 -8.07 11.72
N VAL A 168 17.62 -6.95 12.14
CA VAL A 168 16.82 -6.08 11.27
C VAL A 168 17.54 -4.73 11.18
N LEU A 169 17.77 -4.29 9.95
CA LEU A 169 18.28 -2.97 9.63
C LEU A 169 17.17 -2.21 8.91
N ASP A 170 16.74 -1.10 9.49
CA ASP A 170 15.86 -0.15 8.82
C ASP A 170 16.70 0.78 7.94
N ALA A 171 16.57 0.61 6.63
CA ALA A 171 17.21 1.43 5.62
C ALA A 171 16.35 1.43 4.37
N SER A 172 16.12 2.59 3.77
CA SER A 172 15.40 2.66 2.49
C SER A 172 16.31 2.21 1.34
N LYS A 173 15.71 1.74 0.23
CA LYS A 173 16.45 1.38 -0.97
C LYS A 173 17.26 2.57 -1.52
N GLU A 174 16.68 3.76 -1.43
CA GLU A 174 17.29 5.03 -1.85
C GLU A 174 18.49 5.41 -0.96
N GLU A 175 18.40 5.17 0.36
CA GLU A 175 19.52 5.39 1.27
C GLU A 175 20.68 4.44 0.97
N VAL A 176 20.37 3.17 0.71
CA VAL A 176 21.36 2.15 0.29
C VAL A 176 22.01 2.54 -1.04
N ALA A 177 21.22 2.88 -2.06
CA ALA A 177 21.74 3.32 -3.35
C ALA A 177 22.62 4.57 -3.19
N LYS A 178 22.17 5.55 -2.41
CA LYS A 178 22.93 6.78 -2.16
C LYS A 178 24.27 6.53 -1.47
N ASP A 179 24.33 5.64 -0.47
CA ASP A 179 25.58 5.27 0.20
C ASP A 179 26.55 4.59 -0.78
N LEU A 180 26.05 3.63 -1.55
CA LEU A 180 26.88 2.83 -2.46
C LEU A 180 27.31 3.57 -3.72
N LEU A 181 26.53 4.53 -4.22
CA LEU A 181 26.83 5.27 -5.45
C LEU A 181 27.56 6.60 -5.19
N ALA A 182 27.70 7.02 -3.93
CA ALA A 182 28.39 8.26 -3.58
C ALA A 182 29.91 8.23 -3.81
N THR A 183 30.51 7.04 -3.88
CA THR A 183 31.97 6.85 -3.92
C THR A 183 32.33 5.55 -4.65
N ASP A 184 33.44 5.56 -5.39
CA ASP A 184 34.00 4.34 -5.97
C ASP A 184 34.71 3.47 -4.90
N ASP A 185 35.15 4.09 -3.80
CA ASP A 185 35.82 3.41 -2.70
C ASP A 185 34.79 2.88 -1.68
N LEU A 186 34.34 1.65 -1.90
CA LEU A 186 33.34 0.98 -1.07
C LEU A 186 33.76 0.87 0.40
N HIS A 187 35.05 0.87 0.72
CA HIS A 187 35.53 0.79 2.10
C HIS A 187 35.07 1.98 2.97
N THR A 188 34.71 3.09 2.33
CA THR A 188 34.23 4.30 3.03
C THR A 188 32.71 4.33 3.26
N THR A 189 31.98 3.37 2.70
CA THR A 189 30.51 3.30 2.79
C THR A 189 30.05 2.78 4.15
N ALA A 190 28.87 3.19 4.58
CA ALA A 190 28.29 2.73 5.84
C ALA A 190 27.98 1.22 5.80
N LEU A 191 27.49 0.74 4.66
CA LEU A 191 27.19 -0.69 4.47
C LEU A 191 28.43 -1.57 4.50
N TYR A 192 29.56 -1.12 3.94
CA TYR A 192 30.81 -1.88 4.02
C TYR A 192 31.27 -2.06 5.47
N ARG A 193 31.23 -0.99 6.25
CA ARG A 193 31.59 -1.04 7.67
C ARG A 193 30.70 -2.04 8.44
N LEU A 194 29.39 -2.02 8.18
CA LEU A 194 28.43 -2.89 8.88
C LEU A 194 28.56 -4.36 8.45
N LEU A 195 28.64 -4.61 7.15
CA LEU A 195 28.58 -5.96 6.58
C LEU A 195 29.94 -6.66 6.53
N VAL A 196 31.05 -5.91 6.50
CA VAL A 196 32.40 -6.45 6.34
C VAL A 196 33.28 -6.12 7.56
N GLU A 197 33.48 -4.83 7.88
CA GLU A 197 34.47 -4.46 8.91
C GLU A 197 34.08 -4.95 10.31
N GLN A 198 32.81 -4.77 10.68
CA GLN A 198 32.29 -5.15 12.00
C GLN A 198 32.10 -6.65 12.18
N THR A 199 32.22 -7.44 11.11
CA THR A 199 32.08 -8.91 11.12
C THR A 199 33.39 -9.57 10.73
N VAL A 200 33.58 -9.95 9.46
CA VAL A 200 34.77 -10.66 8.97
C VAL A 200 36.07 -9.87 9.15
N GLY A 201 35.99 -8.53 9.25
CA GLY A 201 37.13 -7.66 9.54
C GLY A 201 37.51 -7.58 11.03
N THR A 202 36.66 -8.05 11.95
CA THR A 202 36.85 -7.97 13.39
C THR A 202 37.16 -9.34 13.99
N PRO A 203 38.35 -9.53 14.61
CA PRO A 203 38.71 -10.82 15.21
C PRO A 203 37.69 -11.27 16.27
N GLY A 204 37.09 -12.44 16.06
CA GLY A 204 36.12 -13.04 16.98
C GLY A 204 34.67 -12.59 16.78
N ALA A 205 34.39 -11.72 15.81
CA ALA A 205 33.02 -11.46 15.39
C ALA A 205 32.52 -12.57 14.46
N GLU A 206 31.21 -12.79 14.45
CA GLU A 206 30.57 -13.81 13.62
C GLU A 206 30.26 -13.25 12.22
N PRO A 207 30.55 -14.00 11.14
CA PRO A 207 30.20 -13.59 9.79
C PRO A 207 28.70 -13.68 9.54
N TRP A 208 28.19 -12.86 8.63
CA TRP A 208 26.81 -12.98 8.16
C TRP A 208 26.61 -14.28 7.38
N ALA A 209 25.54 -15.01 7.65
CA ALA A 209 25.20 -16.21 6.89
C ALA A 209 24.48 -15.89 5.57
N VAL A 210 23.60 -14.89 5.59
CA VAL A 210 22.82 -14.39 4.46
C VAL A 210 22.34 -12.98 4.78
N VAL A 211 22.23 -12.13 3.75
CA VAL A 211 21.59 -10.83 3.85
C VAL A 211 20.34 -10.83 2.96
N GLY A 212 19.17 -10.71 3.56
CA GLY A 212 17.91 -10.52 2.84
C GLY A 212 17.54 -9.05 2.81
N ALA A 213 17.21 -8.50 1.65
CA ALA A 213 16.69 -7.16 1.50
C ALA A 213 15.24 -7.16 1.01
N ASP A 214 14.39 -6.40 1.70
CA ASP A 214 13.01 -6.15 1.30
C ASP A 214 12.94 -5.07 0.20
N TYR A 215 13.70 -5.26 -0.88
CA TYR A 215 13.70 -4.40 -2.05
C TYR A 215 13.34 -5.20 -3.29
N THR A 216 12.75 -4.51 -4.26
CA THR A 216 12.56 -5.03 -5.62
C THR A 216 13.48 -4.26 -6.55
N PHE A 217 14.38 -4.96 -7.24
CA PHE A 217 15.30 -4.38 -8.20
C PHE A 217 14.72 -4.43 -9.61
N GLU A 218 14.90 -3.35 -10.34
CA GLU A 218 14.46 -3.14 -11.71
C GLU A 218 15.65 -3.02 -12.67
N PRO A 219 15.43 -3.21 -13.98
CA PRO A 219 16.45 -3.00 -15.00
C PRO A 219 16.67 -1.50 -15.31
N ASN A 220 16.86 -0.68 -14.28
CA ASN A 220 17.27 0.71 -14.41
C ASN A 220 18.73 0.89 -13.98
N ARG A 221 19.38 1.99 -14.40
CA ARG A 221 20.81 2.22 -14.14
C ARG A 221 21.16 2.20 -12.65
N GLU A 222 20.40 2.92 -11.82
CA GLU A 222 20.67 3.07 -10.39
C GLU A 222 20.64 1.72 -9.68
N ASP A 223 19.63 0.89 -9.96
CA ASP A 223 19.47 -0.44 -9.41
C ASP A 223 20.58 -1.40 -9.83
N LEU A 224 20.94 -1.38 -11.11
CA LEU A 224 21.98 -2.25 -11.66
C LEU A 224 23.37 -1.90 -11.14
N GLU A 225 23.67 -0.61 -10.98
CA GLU A 225 24.92 -0.13 -10.37
C GLU A 225 24.96 -0.47 -8.87
N THR A 226 23.84 -0.25 -8.16
CA THR A 226 23.68 -0.61 -6.73
C THR A 226 23.89 -2.10 -6.51
N LEU A 227 23.30 -2.97 -7.34
CA LEU A 227 23.52 -4.42 -7.29
C LEU A 227 24.98 -4.78 -7.56
N GLY A 228 25.64 -4.11 -8.51
CA GLY A 228 27.06 -4.31 -8.79
C GLY A 228 27.95 -4.00 -7.58
N HIS A 229 27.70 -2.89 -6.89
CA HIS A 229 28.41 -2.51 -5.68
C HIS A 229 28.08 -3.45 -4.51
N MET A 230 26.81 -3.80 -4.33
CA MET A 230 26.38 -4.77 -3.32
C MET A 230 27.09 -6.11 -3.53
N GLY A 231 27.14 -6.64 -4.76
CA GLY A 231 27.84 -7.90 -5.06
C GLY A 231 29.30 -7.89 -4.61
N ARG A 232 30.01 -6.77 -4.80
CA ARG A 232 31.40 -6.59 -4.32
C ARG A 232 31.50 -6.61 -2.79
N ILE A 233 30.60 -5.93 -2.08
CA ILE A 233 30.55 -5.95 -0.61
C ILE A 233 30.29 -7.38 -0.14
N MET A 234 29.31 -8.06 -0.74
CA MET A 234 28.88 -9.40 -0.34
C MET A 234 29.92 -10.47 -0.61
N GLN A 235 30.68 -10.36 -1.71
CA GLN A 235 31.85 -11.19 -1.95
C GLN A 235 32.89 -11.05 -0.83
N GLN A 236 33.14 -9.83 -0.33
CA GLN A 236 34.08 -9.60 0.77
C GLN A 236 33.51 -10.05 2.12
N ALA A 237 32.21 -9.88 2.34
CA ALA A 237 31.51 -10.38 3.53
C ALA A 237 31.46 -11.92 3.57
N GLY A 238 31.58 -12.58 2.42
CA GLY A 238 31.48 -14.04 2.31
C GLY A 238 30.05 -14.57 2.46
N ALA A 239 29.05 -13.73 2.17
CA ALA A 239 27.63 -14.06 2.37
C ALA A 239 26.81 -13.74 1.11
N PRO A 240 25.77 -14.51 0.78
CA PRO A 240 24.85 -14.18 -0.30
C PRO A 240 23.90 -13.04 0.09
N PHE A 241 23.56 -12.21 -0.88
CA PHE A 241 22.51 -11.19 -0.80
C PHE A 241 21.31 -11.63 -1.62
N ILE A 242 20.12 -11.61 -1.01
CA ILE A 242 18.87 -12.01 -1.62
C ILE A 242 17.91 -10.82 -1.62
N ALA A 243 17.31 -10.51 -2.76
CA ALA A 243 16.30 -9.46 -2.90
C ALA A 243 15.22 -9.88 -3.91
N GLY A 244 14.17 -9.08 -4.05
CA GLY A 244 13.14 -9.26 -5.07
C GLY A 244 13.62 -8.81 -6.45
N ALA A 245 13.20 -9.51 -7.50
CA ALA A 245 13.33 -9.06 -8.89
C ALA A 245 12.01 -8.49 -9.40
N HIS A 246 12.07 -7.36 -10.10
CA HIS A 246 10.95 -6.89 -10.91
C HIS A 246 10.82 -7.75 -12.18
N ASP A 247 9.59 -7.98 -12.63
CA ASP A 247 9.26 -8.77 -13.83
C ASP A 247 10.03 -8.34 -15.08
N HIS A 248 10.28 -7.04 -15.20
CA HIS A 248 11.08 -6.44 -16.27
C HIS A 248 12.51 -7.01 -16.34
N LEU A 249 13.14 -7.43 -15.24
CA LEU A 249 14.49 -8.03 -15.26
C LEU A 249 14.55 -9.34 -16.06
N ILE A 250 13.44 -10.08 -16.11
CA ILE A 250 13.29 -11.33 -16.88
C ILE A 250 12.63 -11.12 -18.24
N GLY A 251 12.37 -9.86 -18.64
CA GLY A 251 11.73 -9.53 -19.91
C GLY A 251 10.21 -9.71 -19.90
N CYS A 252 9.59 -9.85 -18.73
CA CYS A 252 8.14 -9.94 -18.58
C CYS A 252 7.56 -8.56 -18.28
N GLU A 253 6.45 -8.18 -18.93
CA GLU A 253 5.71 -6.95 -18.62
C GLU A 253 5.00 -7.05 -17.25
N SER A 254 4.42 -8.21 -16.98
CA SER A 254 3.73 -8.51 -15.73
C SER A 254 3.53 -10.02 -15.60
N LEU A 255 4.11 -10.62 -14.56
CA LEU A 255 3.94 -12.05 -14.25
C LEU A 255 2.47 -12.37 -13.95
N ALA A 256 1.73 -11.44 -13.35
CA ALA A 256 0.29 -11.58 -13.12
C ALA A 256 -0.52 -11.71 -14.41
N ALA A 257 -0.09 -11.03 -15.48
CA ALA A 257 -0.76 -11.06 -16.77
C ALA A 257 -0.30 -12.24 -17.63
N SER A 258 0.96 -12.68 -17.51
CA SER A 258 1.48 -13.80 -18.29
C SER A 258 2.52 -14.65 -17.57
N ALA A 259 2.13 -15.89 -17.26
CA ALA A 259 2.99 -16.91 -16.69
C ALA A 259 3.97 -17.55 -17.67
N ASP A 260 3.63 -17.56 -18.97
CA ASP A 260 4.39 -18.32 -19.98
C ASP A 260 5.61 -17.52 -20.47
N PRO A 261 6.85 -17.96 -20.19
CA PRO A 261 8.07 -17.26 -20.59
C PRO A 261 8.19 -17.04 -22.10
N ARG A 262 7.54 -17.88 -22.91
CA ARG A 262 7.55 -17.76 -24.38
C ARG A 262 6.78 -16.55 -24.88
N THR A 263 5.97 -15.93 -24.03
CA THR A 263 5.16 -14.74 -24.35
C THR A 263 5.79 -13.44 -23.88
N TRP A 264 6.86 -13.50 -23.09
CA TRP A 264 7.54 -12.34 -22.54
C TRP A 264 8.23 -11.55 -23.66
N ARG A 265 7.96 -10.25 -23.74
CA ARG A 265 8.41 -9.35 -24.82
C ARG A 265 8.92 -8.01 -24.32
N TRP A 266 8.96 -7.81 -23.00
CA TRP A 266 9.49 -6.58 -22.44
C TRP A 266 10.99 -6.51 -22.71
N VAL A 267 11.46 -5.34 -23.15
CA VAL A 267 12.86 -5.10 -23.48
C VAL A 267 13.30 -3.82 -22.78
N PRO A 268 14.38 -3.87 -21.97
CA PRO A 268 14.92 -2.67 -21.35
C PRO A 268 15.51 -1.71 -22.38
N GLU A 269 15.73 -0.47 -21.96
CA GLU A 269 16.55 0.45 -22.74
C GLU A 269 17.92 -0.18 -23.07
N PRO A 270 18.48 0.03 -24.27
CA PRO A 270 19.70 -0.66 -24.70
C PRO A 270 20.89 -0.53 -23.73
N GLU A 271 21.02 0.62 -23.07
CA GLU A 271 22.05 0.86 -22.07
C GLU A 271 21.83 0.02 -20.81
N CYS A 272 20.61 -0.01 -20.28
CA CYS A 272 20.25 -0.86 -19.14
C CYS A 272 20.37 -2.35 -19.47
N ALA A 273 20.03 -2.76 -20.70
CA ALA A 273 20.24 -4.12 -21.18
C ALA A 273 21.73 -4.51 -21.15
N GLN A 274 22.61 -3.61 -21.58
CA GLN A 274 24.05 -3.80 -21.54
C GLN A 274 24.57 -3.87 -20.10
N LEU A 275 24.12 -2.96 -19.22
CA LEU A 275 24.48 -2.96 -17.80
C LEU A 275 24.06 -4.27 -17.12
N TRP A 276 22.86 -4.78 -17.39
CA TRP A 276 22.39 -6.06 -16.85
C TRP A 276 23.25 -7.24 -17.32
N GLN A 277 23.62 -7.27 -18.59
CA GLN A 277 24.55 -8.29 -19.11
C GLN A 277 25.93 -8.20 -18.46
N MET A 278 26.45 -6.98 -18.30
CA MET A 278 27.73 -6.74 -17.62
C MET A 278 27.69 -7.22 -16.17
N LEU A 279 26.66 -6.85 -15.40
CA LEU A 279 26.45 -7.30 -14.03
C LEU A 279 26.50 -8.83 -13.94
N ARG A 280 25.75 -9.54 -14.80
CA ARG A 280 25.72 -11.01 -14.83
C ARG A 280 27.05 -11.66 -15.20
N SER A 281 27.96 -10.91 -15.83
CA SER A 281 29.31 -11.40 -16.18
C SER A 281 30.35 -11.20 -15.08
N LEU A 282 30.03 -10.40 -14.05
CA LEU A 282 30.92 -10.15 -12.93
C LEU A 282 31.06 -11.41 -12.06
N PRO A 283 32.27 -11.78 -11.60
CA PRO A 283 32.44 -12.86 -10.63
C PRO A 283 31.61 -12.67 -9.35
N GLU A 284 31.46 -11.42 -8.91
CA GLU A 284 30.72 -11.00 -7.73
C GLU A 284 29.22 -11.27 -7.83
N ALA A 285 28.67 -11.40 -9.05
CA ALA A 285 27.26 -11.71 -9.25
C ALA A 285 26.86 -13.09 -8.70
N SER A 286 27.83 -13.98 -8.45
CA SER A 286 27.59 -15.27 -7.76
C SER A 286 27.10 -15.12 -6.32
N TYR A 287 27.25 -13.94 -5.71
CA TYR A 287 26.74 -13.60 -4.38
C TYR A 287 25.37 -12.93 -4.41
N LEU A 288 24.78 -12.71 -5.58
CA LEU A 288 23.48 -12.04 -5.74
C LEU A 288 22.41 -13.05 -6.13
N GLY A 289 21.34 -13.13 -5.33
CA GLY A 289 20.11 -13.86 -5.64
C GLY A 289 18.95 -12.88 -5.79
N LEU A 290 18.28 -12.90 -6.94
CA LEU A 290 17.04 -12.15 -7.14
C LEU A 290 15.86 -13.11 -7.30
N ALA A 291 14.85 -12.95 -6.46
CA ALA A 291 13.75 -13.90 -6.32
C ALA A 291 12.44 -13.33 -6.88
N LEU A 292 11.63 -14.24 -7.43
CA LEU A 292 10.29 -14.03 -7.96
C LEU A 292 9.55 -15.40 -7.92
N PRO A 293 8.21 -15.43 -7.92
CA PRO A 293 7.28 -14.30 -7.83
C PRO A 293 7.07 -13.81 -6.39
N ARG A 294 6.35 -12.69 -6.23
CA ARG A 294 5.83 -12.25 -4.93
C ARG A 294 4.83 -13.25 -4.34
N LEU A 295 4.67 -13.20 -3.01
CA LEU A 295 3.85 -14.14 -2.24
C LEU A 295 2.73 -13.41 -1.50
N LEU A 296 1.54 -13.97 -1.43
CA LEU A 296 0.40 -13.38 -0.75
C LEU A 296 0.61 -13.41 0.77
N LEU A 297 0.54 -12.26 1.44
CA LEU A 297 0.80 -12.15 2.89
C LEU A 297 -0.45 -12.20 3.76
N ARG A 298 -1.61 -11.83 3.22
CA ARG A 298 -2.92 -11.94 3.89
C ARG A 298 -4.05 -12.15 2.89
N LEU A 299 -5.16 -12.71 3.37
CA LEU A 299 -6.40 -12.70 2.60
C LEU A 299 -6.99 -11.27 2.60
N PRO A 300 -7.75 -10.89 1.56
CA PRO A 300 -8.56 -9.68 1.60
C PRO A 300 -9.58 -9.77 2.73
N TYR A 301 -9.89 -8.66 3.39
CA TYR A 301 -10.91 -8.61 4.43
C TYR A 301 -12.31 -8.71 3.81
N GLY A 302 -13.19 -9.48 4.45
CA GLY A 302 -14.52 -9.75 3.91
C GLY A 302 -15.26 -10.83 4.70
N SER A 303 -16.55 -10.95 4.41
CA SER A 303 -17.46 -11.89 5.09
C SER A 303 -17.09 -13.37 4.90
N ASP A 304 -16.52 -13.71 3.75
CA ASP A 304 -16.08 -15.08 3.42
C ASP A 304 -14.65 -15.39 3.94
N THR A 305 -13.94 -14.39 4.46
CA THR A 305 -12.55 -14.49 4.93
C THR A 305 -12.42 -14.01 6.38
N GLU A 306 -11.94 -12.78 6.57
CA GLU A 306 -11.75 -12.12 7.87
C GLU A 306 -12.58 -10.82 7.88
N PRO A 307 -13.80 -10.85 8.45
CA PRO A 307 -14.66 -9.67 8.49
C PRO A 307 -14.26 -8.75 9.66
N PRO A 308 -14.12 -7.42 9.44
CA PRO A 308 -13.95 -6.47 10.54
C PRO A 308 -15.15 -6.46 11.50
N GLU A 309 -14.89 -6.22 12.78
CA GLU A 309 -15.92 -6.25 13.82
C GLU A 309 -16.76 -4.97 13.89
N HIS A 310 -16.17 -3.81 13.53
CA HIS A 310 -16.78 -2.51 13.82
C HIS A 310 -17.71 -1.99 12.73
N PHE A 311 -17.59 -2.51 11.50
CA PHE A 311 -18.40 -2.09 10.37
C PHE A 311 -18.43 -3.17 9.28
N GLU A 312 -19.48 -3.16 8.46
CA GLU A 312 -19.58 -4.07 7.31
C GLU A 312 -18.59 -3.63 6.23
N PHE A 313 -17.64 -4.50 5.92
CA PHE A 313 -16.54 -4.21 5.02
C PHE A 313 -16.25 -5.39 4.10
N GLU A 314 -16.10 -5.07 2.82
CA GLU A 314 -15.59 -5.96 1.79
C GLU A 314 -14.45 -5.21 1.10
N GLU A 315 -13.25 -5.79 1.10
CA GLU A 315 -12.07 -5.16 0.50
C GLU A 315 -12.11 -5.21 -1.03
N MET A 316 -12.69 -6.26 -1.61
CA MET A 316 -12.75 -6.48 -3.07
C MET A 316 -14.18 -6.81 -3.56
N PRO A 317 -15.15 -5.88 -3.43
CA PRO A 317 -16.56 -6.15 -3.74
C PRO A 317 -16.83 -6.31 -5.25
N GLU A 318 -16.04 -5.65 -6.10
CA GLU A 318 -16.21 -5.66 -7.57
C GLU A 318 -15.44 -6.81 -8.26
N GLY A 319 -14.88 -7.73 -7.46
CA GLY A 319 -13.99 -8.78 -7.92
C GLY A 319 -12.53 -8.47 -7.65
N VAL A 320 -11.67 -9.35 -8.16
CA VAL A 320 -10.25 -9.37 -7.82
C VAL A 320 -9.46 -8.45 -8.74
N THR A 321 -8.73 -7.52 -8.14
CA THR A 321 -7.68 -6.72 -8.80
C THR A 321 -6.33 -7.15 -8.23
N HIS A 322 -5.39 -7.52 -9.11
CA HIS A 322 -4.10 -8.08 -8.70
C HIS A 322 -3.35 -7.20 -7.70
N ASP A 323 -3.22 -5.91 -8.00
CA ASP A 323 -2.45 -4.97 -7.18
C ASP A 323 -3.14 -4.60 -5.85
N HIS A 324 -4.42 -4.94 -5.68
CA HIS A 324 -5.12 -4.72 -4.43
C HIS A 324 -4.81 -5.81 -3.39
N TYR A 325 -4.22 -6.93 -3.78
CA TYR A 325 -3.71 -7.90 -2.82
C TYR A 325 -2.44 -7.38 -2.15
N LEU A 326 -2.25 -7.80 -0.90
CA LEU A 326 -1.01 -7.55 -0.19
C LEU A 326 0.07 -8.58 -0.57
N TRP A 327 0.75 -8.30 -1.67
CA TRP A 327 1.90 -9.08 -2.12
C TRP A 327 3.16 -8.73 -1.35
N GLY A 328 3.81 -9.74 -0.79
CA GLY A 328 5.07 -9.66 -0.07
C GLY A 328 6.27 -10.01 -0.92
N ASN A 329 7.41 -9.47 -0.52
CA ASN A 329 8.69 -9.75 -1.15
C ASN A 329 9.10 -11.23 -0.97
N PRO A 330 9.49 -11.93 -2.05
CA PRO A 330 9.89 -13.34 -1.96
C PRO A 330 11.13 -13.59 -1.11
N THR A 331 11.93 -12.56 -0.85
CA THR A 331 13.14 -12.64 -0.03
C THR A 331 12.86 -13.24 1.35
N PHE A 332 11.74 -12.88 1.98
CA PHE A 332 11.37 -13.44 3.28
C PHE A 332 11.19 -14.97 3.22
N ALA A 333 10.59 -15.49 2.16
CA ALA A 333 10.47 -16.93 1.98
C ALA A 333 11.82 -17.60 1.72
N CYS A 334 12.67 -17.01 0.87
CA CYS A 334 14.02 -17.54 0.62
C CYS A 334 14.85 -17.62 1.90
N VAL A 335 14.89 -16.54 2.69
CA VAL A 335 15.63 -16.52 3.96
C VAL A 335 15.01 -17.47 4.99
N CYS A 336 13.68 -17.58 5.03
CA CYS A 336 12.98 -18.55 5.88
C CYS A 336 13.40 -20.00 5.58
N LEU A 337 13.44 -20.39 4.30
CA LEU A 337 13.85 -21.73 3.90
C LEU A 337 15.31 -22.03 4.26
N LEU A 338 16.21 -21.04 4.11
CA LEU A 338 17.61 -21.16 4.53
C LEU A 338 17.73 -21.36 6.04
N GLY A 339 17.03 -20.53 6.83
CA GLY A 339 17.04 -20.63 8.28
C GLY A 339 16.47 -21.95 8.79
N GLN A 340 15.36 -22.43 8.21
CA GLN A 340 14.78 -23.73 8.55
C GLN A 340 15.71 -24.90 8.20
N GLY A 341 16.33 -24.87 7.02
CA GLY A 341 17.34 -25.86 6.64
C GLY A 341 18.51 -25.91 7.63
N PHE A 342 18.97 -24.74 8.08
CA PHE A 342 20.00 -24.63 9.10
C PHE A 342 19.53 -25.14 10.48
N SER A 343 18.32 -24.79 10.95
CA SER A 343 17.80 -25.27 12.23
C SER A 343 17.72 -26.80 12.29
N GLU A 344 17.45 -27.47 11.16
CA GLU A 344 17.33 -28.93 11.12
C GLU A 344 18.66 -29.66 11.03
N ARG A 345 19.65 -29.09 10.33
CA ARG A 345 20.87 -29.82 9.92
C ARG A 345 22.16 -29.07 10.21
N GLY A 346 22.10 -27.91 10.84
CA GLY A 346 23.22 -26.99 10.96
C GLY A 346 23.82 -26.68 9.58
N TRP A 347 25.13 -26.48 9.54
CA TRP A 347 25.86 -26.21 8.29
C TRP A 347 25.94 -27.40 7.31
N ASP A 348 25.46 -28.59 7.69
CA ASP A 348 25.39 -29.75 6.79
C ASP A 348 24.12 -29.75 5.91
N PHE A 349 23.28 -28.72 6.04
CA PHE A 349 22.12 -28.54 5.16
C PHE A 349 22.55 -28.31 3.70
N ARG A 350 21.67 -28.68 2.77
CA ARG A 350 21.83 -28.48 1.34
C ARG A 350 20.72 -27.59 0.83
N MET A 351 21.06 -26.74 -0.15
CA MET A 351 20.07 -26.02 -0.94
C MET A 351 19.15 -27.05 -1.61
N GLY A 352 17.87 -27.06 -1.23
CA GLY A 352 16.90 -28.07 -1.66
C GLY A 352 16.42 -29.04 -0.58
N ASP A 353 17.02 -29.05 0.61
CA ASP A 353 16.49 -29.82 1.74
C ASP A 353 15.11 -29.30 2.17
N ARG A 354 14.90 -27.98 2.05
CA ARG A 354 13.62 -27.30 2.22
C ARG A 354 13.31 -26.47 0.97
N LEU A 355 12.17 -26.75 0.35
CA LEU A 355 11.67 -26.05 -0.85
C LEU A 355 10.22 -25.58 -0.69
N ASP A 356 9.51 -26.15 0.27
CA ASP A 356 8.09 -25.89 0.48
C ASP A 356 7.89 -24.80 1.52
N VAL A 357 7.10 -23.79 1.16
CA VAL A 357 6.64 -22.75 2.07
C VAL A 357 5.18 -23.07 2.40
N GLU A 358 4.96 -23.59 3.59
CA GLU A 358 3.65 -24.06 4.04
C GLU A 358 2.75 -22.90 4.52
N ASP A 359 1.47 -23.19 4.75
CA ASP A 359 0.47 -22.29 5.34
C ASP A 359 0.41 -20.89 4.71
N LEU A 360 0.54 -20.81 3.38
CA LEU A 360 0.35 -19.56 2.66
C LEU A 360 -1.14 -19.31 2.35
N PRO A 361 -1.59 -18.03 2.35
CA PRO A 361 -2.95 -17.67 2.01
C PRO A 361 -3.38 -18.14 0.60
N LEU A 362 -4.61 -18.63 0.51
CA LEU A 362 -5.26 -19.02 -0.74
C LEU A 362 -6.64 -18.39 -0.82
N HIS A 363 -6.84 -17.41 -1.71
CA HIS A 363 -8.11 -16.71 -1.79
C HIS A 363 -9.07 -17.41 -2.76
N THR A 364 -10.20 -17.88 -2.25
CA THR A 364 -11.28 -18.45 -3.07
C THR A 364 -12.42 -17.44 -3.16
N TYR A 365 -12.87 -17.13 -4.37
CA TYR A 365 -13.91 -16.13 -4.63
C TYR A 365 -14.82 -16.58 -5.77
N ARG A 366 -16.00 -15.96 -5.91
CA ARG A 366 -16.96 -16.28 -6.95
C ARG A 366 -17.05 -15.19 -8.00
N VAL A 367 -17.00 -15.58 -9.28
CA VAL A 367 -17.22 -14.70 -10.44
C VAL A 367 -18.24 -15.38 -11.34
N ASP A 368 -19.34 -14.69 -11.64
CA ASP A 368 -20.43 -15.21 -12.50
C ASP A 368 -20.97 -16.59 -12.07
N GLY A 369 -20.95 -16.87 -10.76
CA GLY A 369 -21.40 -18.14 -10.17
C GLY A 369 -20.36 -19.26 -10.21
N GLU A 370 -19.20 -19.04 -10.82
CA GLU A 370 -18.08 -19.98 -10.83
C GLU A 370 -17.09 -19.67 -9.71
N SER A 371 -16.60 -20.72 -9.03
CA SER A 371 -15.55 -20.59 -8.03
C SER A 371 -14.20 -20.40 -8.73
N ARG A 372 -13.49 -19.33 -8.37
CA ARG A 372 -12.12 -19.05 -8.79
C ARG A 372 -11.20 -19.01 -7.59
N ILE A 373 -9.91 -19.16 -7.86
CA ILE A 373 -8.86 -19.21 -6.84
C ILE A 373 -7.75 -18.28 -7.28
N THR A 374 -7.29 -17.43 -6.37
CA THR A 374 -6.00 -16.77 -6.47
C THR A 374 -4.99 -17.56 -5.63
N PRO A 375 -3.92 -18.11 -6.24
CA PRO A 375 -2.89 -18.85 -5.53
C PRO A 375 -2.06 -17.95 -4.61
N CYS A 376 -1.27 -18.58 -3.75
CA CYS A 376 -0.36 -17.89 -2.83
C CYS A 376 0.82 -17.20 -3.51
N GLY A 377 1.22 -17.64 -4.70
CA GLY A 377 2.18 -16.92 -5.55
C GLY A 377 1.44 -16.03 -6.54
N GLU A 378 2.05 -14.91 -6.93
CA GLU A 378 1.45 -13.95 -7.87
C GLU A 378 1.18 -14.56 -9.26
N VAL A 379 1.85 -15.67 -9.56
CA VAL A 379 1.71 -16.43 -10.80
C VAL A 379 2.00 -17.91 -10.55
N ILE A 380 1.38 -18.78 -11.35
CA ILE A 380 1.71 -20.21 -11.38
C ILE A 380 2.79 -20.41 -12.45
N LEU A 381 4.03 -20.60 -12.03
CA LEU A 381 5.12 -20.94 -12.95
C LEU A 381 5.00 -22.40 -13.41
N THR A 382 5.01 -22.63 -14.72
CA THR A 382 5.02 -23.98 -15.30
C THR A 382 6.45 -24.42 -15.62
N VAL A 383 6.71 -25.73 -15.57
CA VAL A 383 8.03 -26.33 -15.76
C VAL A 383 8.22 -26.85 -17.20
N ASP A 384 7.55 -26.24 -18.18
CA ASP A 384 7.51 -26.77 -19.56
C ASP A 384 8.86 -26.73 -20.31
#